data_AF-A0AAU5V4R4-F1
#
_entry.id   AF-A0AAU5V4R4-F1
#
_cell.length_a   1.000
_cell.length_b   1.000
_cell.length_c   1.000
_cell.angle_alpha   90.00
_cell.angle_beta   90.00
_cell.angle_gamma   90.00
#
_symmetry.space_group_name_H-M   'P 1'
#
loop_
_entity.id
_entity.type
_entity.pdbx_description
1 polymer ?
#
loop_
_entity_poly.entity_id
_entity_poly.type
_entity_poly.pdbx_seq_one_letter_code
_entity_poly.pdbx_strand_id
1 'polypeptide(L)'
;MRLSRRFVPVSAAVALVLAVPYDAMSHPRAQGGNEGSVNEGSPRAAGNKGARRPAVPQPFGAECRITVTGSRAVAYCHNPYVGTDRVALHVECARWWDIDSDSAPVEVGPATTVRLTGRCWKEIRAVWITHED
;
A
#
# COMPACT_ATOMS: atom_id res chain seq x y z
N MET A 1 57.22 -27.37 -9.06
CA MET A 1 56.50 -26.97 -7.83
C MET A 1 55.09 -26.54 -8.19
N ARG A 2 54.07 -27.10 -7.52
CA ARG A 2 52.63 -26.95 -7.80
C ARG A 2 52.10 -25.63 -7.25
N LEU A 3 51.80 -24.65 -8.12
CA LEU A 3 51.36 -23.30 -7.70
C LEU A 3 49.89 -22.96 -8.04
N SER A 4 49.01 -23.95 -8.23
CA SER A 4 47.62 -23.68 -8.67
C SER A 4 46.52 -24.04 -7.67
N ARG A 5 46.85 -24.65 -6.52
CA ARG A 5 45.82 -25.17 -5.58
C ARG A 5 45.35 -24.19 -4.49
N ARG A 6 45.93 -22.99 -4.37
CA ARG A 6 45.62 -22.05 -3.28
C ARG A 6 44.55 -21.00 -3.59
N PHE A 7 44.17 -20.81 -4.86
CA PHE A 7 43.22 -19.76 -5.25
C PHE A 7 41.76 -20.22 -5.34
N VAL A 8 41.54 -21.54 -5.43
CA VAL A 8 40.20 -22.14 -5.54
C VAL A 8 39.25 -21.80 -4.39
N PRO A 9 39.65 -21.75 -3.09
CA PRO A 9 38.69 -21.50 -2.02
C PRO A 9 38.25 -20.02 -1.95
N VAL A 10 39.09 -19.08 -2.40
CA VAL A 10 38.77 -17.64 -2.37
C VAL A 10 37.71 -17.29 -3.42
N SER A 11 37.79 -17.89 -4.61
CA SER A 11 36.79 -17.69 -5.68
C SER A 11 35.41 -18.23 -5.30
N ALA A 12 35.36 -19.38 -4.61
CA ALA A 12 34.10 -20.00 -4.19
C ALA A 12 33.34 -19.14 -3.16
N ALA A 13 34.06 -18.53 -2.19
CA ALA A 13 33.45 -17.67 -1.18
C ALA A 13 32.82 -16.41 -1.79
N VAL A 14 33.49 -15.77 -2.77
CA VAL A 14 32.97 -14.56 -3.44
C VAL A 14 31.70 -14.86 -4.26
N ALA A 15 31.65 -16.01 -4.95
CA ALA A 15 30.47 -16.41 -5.70
C ALA A 15 29.26 -16.66 -4.79
N LEU A 16 29.47 -17.21 -3.59
CA LEU A 16 28.40 -17.51 -2.64
C LEU A 16 27.79 -16.23 -2.02
N VAL A 17 28.59 -15.17 -1.82
CA VAL A 17 28.10 -13.87 -1.33
C VAL A 17 27.30 -13.11 -2.40
N LEU A 18 27.65 -13.24 -3.68
CA LEU A 18 26.92 -12.61 -4.79
C LEU A 18 25.66 -13.36 -5.21
N ALA A 19 25.55 -14.65 -4.86
CA ALA A 19 24.40 -15.50 -5.20
C ALA A 19 23.35 -15.59 -4.09
N VAL A 20 23.49 -14.85 -2.98
CA VAL A 20 22.40 -14.73 -2.00
C VAL A 20 21.27 -13.95 -2.68
N PRO A 21 20.14 -14.59 -2.98
CA PRO A 21 19.07 -13.96 -3.72
C PRO A 21 18.44 -12.92 -2.81
N TYR A 22 18.42 -11.68 -3.29
CA TYR A 22 17.62 -10.60 -2.72
C TYR A 22 16.16 -10.77 -3.19
N ASP A 23 15.59 -11.96 -2.98
CA ASP A 23 14.20 -12.28 -3.31
C ASP A 23 13.37 -12.33 -2.03
N ALA A 24 13.23 -11.17 -1.39
CA ALA A 24 12.11 -10.89 -0.50
C ALA A 24 11.06 -10.12 -1.30
N MET A 25 10.51 -10.75 -2.34
CA MET A 25 9.35 -10.22 -3.06
C MET A 25 8.08 -10.82 -2.45
N SER A 26 7.24 -9.98 -1.86
CA SER A 26 5.93 -10.37 -1.34
C SER A 26 5.09 -11.00 -2.45
N HIS A 27 4.68 -12.26 -2.27
CA HIS A 27 3.85 -12.96 -3.25
C HIS A 27 2.49 -12.25 -3.46
N PRO A 28 2.03 -12.06 -4.72
CA PRO A 28 0.66 -11.66 -4.97
C PRO A 28 -0.29 -12.81 -4.58
N ARG A 29 -1.34 -12.46 -3.84
CA ARG A 29 -2.42 -13.38 -3.46
C ARG A 29 -3.08 -13.94 -4.73
N ALA A 30 -2.99 -15.26 -4.92
CA ALA A 30 -3.69 -15.96 -5.98
C ALA A 30 -5.21 -15.75 -5.85
N GLN A 31 -5.82 -15.19 -6.89
CA GLN A 31 -7.27 -15.22 -7.08
C GLN A 31 -7.65 -16.67 -7.43
N GLY A 32 -8.31 -17.35 -6.50
CA GLY A 32 -8.99 -18.61 -6.78
C GLY A 32 -10.17 -18.35 -7.70
N GLY A 33 -9.96 -18.59 -9.00
CA GLY A 33 -11.01 -18.69 -9.99
C GLY A 33 -11.89 -19.89 -9.68
N ASN A 34 -13.18 -19.66 -9.48
CA ASN A 34 -14.20 -20.69 -9.51
C ASN A 34 -14.88 -20.59 -10.89
N GLU A 35 -14.28 -21.24 -11.89
CA GLU A 35 -14.93 -21.48 -13.18
C GLU A 35 -15.79 -22.74 -13.06
N GLY A 36 -17.09 -22.53 -12.93
CA GLY A 36 -18.09 -23.57 -12.90
C GLY A 36 -19.21 -23.28 -13.89
N SER A 37 -19.01 -23.76 -15.11
CA SER A 37 -20.03 -24.24 -16.05
C SER A 37 -20.97 -23.23 -16.75
N VAL A 38 -20.79 -23.19 -18.07
CA VAL A 38 -21.67 -22.69 -19.13
C VAL A 38 -23.09 -23.23 -19.02
N ASN A 39 -24.09 -22.41 -19.36
CA ASN A 39 -25.26 -22.81 -20.15
C ASN A 39 -25.80 -21.61 -20.95
N GLU A 40 -25.86 -21.78 -22.27
CA GLU A 40 -26.38 -20.85 -23.26
C GLU A 40 -27.91 -20.90 -23.32
N GLY A 41 -28.55 -19.73 -23.43
CA GLY A 41 -29.99 -19.63 -23.66
C GLY A 41 -30.52 -18.19 -23.58
N SER A 42 -30.44 -17.45 -24.69
CA SER A 42 -31.09 -16.15 -24.91
C SER A 42 -32.38 -16.39 -25.74
N PRO A 43 -33.52 -15.68 -25.55
CA PRO A 43 -33.62 -14.30 -26.05
C PRO A 43 -34.56 -13.28 -25.32
N ARG A 44 -34.13 -12.01 -25.44
CA ARG A 44 -34.89 -10.74 -25.68
C ARG A 44 -35.78 -10.10 -24.58
N ALA A 45 -35.27 -8.92 -24.15
CA ALA A 45 -35.92 -7.60 -24.02
C ALA A 45 -37.03 -7.32 -22.98
N ALA A 46 -36.67 -6.63 -21.89
CA ALA A 46 -37.46 -5.57 -21.25
C ALA A 46 -36.55 -4.71 -20.33
N GLY A 47 -36.82 -3.40 -20.26
CA GLY A 47 -35.88 -2.36 -19.82
C GLY A 47 -35.36 -2.45 -18.37
N ASN A 48 -34.07 -2.16 -18.20
CA ASN A 48 -33.41 -2.17 -16.90
C ASN A 48 -33.50 -0.78 -16.26
N LYS A 49 -34.53 -0.55 -15.44
CA LYS A 49 -34.47 0.51 -14.43
C LYS A 49 -33.34 0.14 -13.48
N GLY A 50 -32.23 0.87 -13.58
CA GLY A 50 -30.99 0.61 -12.84
C GLY A 50 -31.29 0.21 -11.39
N ALA A 51 -31.12 -1.08 -11.10
CA ALA A 51 -31.22 -1.60 -9.75
C ALA A 51 -30.20 -0.83 -8.91
N ARG A 52 -30.70 -0.03 -7.96
CA ARG A 52 -29.86 0.67 -7.00
C ARG A 52 -29.10 -0.39 -6.22
N ARG A 53 -27.80 -0.54 -6.51
CA ARG A 53 -26.90 -1.39 -5.73
C ARG A 53 -27.06 -0.96 -4.26
N PRO A 54 -27.24 -1.89 -3.31
CA PRO A 54 -27.31 -1.52 -1.90
C PRO A 54 -26.06 -0.70 -1.57
N ALA A 55 -26.26 0.46 -0.96
CA ALA A 55 -25.14 1.27 -0.49
C ALA A 55 -24.38 0.41 0.51
N VAL A 56 -23.13 0.07 0.19
CA VAL A 56 -22.22 -0.49 1.19
C VAL A 56 -22.21 0.51 2.33
N PRO A 57 -22.44 0.09 3.59
CA PRO A 57 -22.31 0.99 4.73
C PRO A 57 -20.96 1.68 4.60
N GLN A 58 -20.97 3.00 4.48
CA GLN A 58 -19.70 3.73 4.51
C GLN A 58 -19.12 3.48 5.90
N PRO A 59 -17.91 2.91 6.00
CA PRO A 59 -17.25 2.81 7.28
C PRO A 59 -17.19 4.20 7.90
N PHE A 60 -17.47 4.28 9.20
CA PHE A 60 -17.24 5.48 9.98
C PHE A 60 -15.74 5.83 9.91
N GLY A 61 -15.41 7.13 9.85
CA GLY A 61 -14.03 7.61 9.78
C GLY A 61 -13.91 8.98 9.10
N ALA A 62 -12.81 9.67 9.35
CA ALA A 62 -12.51 10.95 8.71
C ALA A 62 -12.35 10.78 7.19
N GLU A 63 -12.85 11.72 6.42
CA GLU A 63 -12.55 11.80 5.00
C GLU A 63 -11.18 12.45 4.81
N CYS A 64 -10.23 11.70 4.23
CA CYS A 64 -8.87 12.16 4.02
C CYS A 64 -8.56 12.42 2.55
N ARG A 65 -7.88 13.54 2.27
CA ARG A 65 -7.29 13.85 0.96
C ARG A 65 -5.80 14.05 1.10
N ILE A 66 -5.05 13.31 0.28
CA ILE A 66 -3.58 13.32 0.26
C ILE A 66 -3.11 14.03 -1.02
N THR A 67 -2.11 14.89 -0.87
CA THR A 67 -1.38 15.51 -1.99
C THR A 67 0.10 15.25 -1.83
N VAL A 68 0.77 14.87 -2.92
CA VAL A 68 2.22 14.68 -2.99
C VAL A 68 2.83 15.72 -3.92
N THR A 69 3.84 16.43 -3.42
CA THR A 69 4.63 17.39 -4.20
C THR A 69 6.11 17.07 -4.04
N GLY A 70 6.70 16.49 -5.08
CA GLY A 70 8.08 16.01 -5.03
C GLY A 70 8.27 14.97 -3.93
N SER A 71 9.15 15.27 -2.97
CA SER A 71 9.46 14.38 -1.83
C SER A 71 8.59 14.61 -0.59
N ARG A 72 7.52 15.41 -0.66
CA ARG A 72 6.66 15.77 0.46
C ARG A 72 5.22 15.33 0.25
N ALA A 73 4.61 14.80 1.30
CA ALA A 73 3.19 14.48 1.37
C ALA A 73 2.49 15.35 2.40
N VAL A 74 1.28 15.80 2.07
CA VAL A 74 0.36 16.48 2.99
C VAL A 74 -0.99 15.79 2.89
N ALA A 75 -1.57 15.42 4.04
CA ALA A 75 -2.92 14.92 4.12
C ALA A 75 -3.78 15.86 4.98
N TYR A 76 -4.98 16.15 4.49
CA TYR A 76 -6.03 16.80 5.26
C TYR A 76 -7.13 15.78 5.52
N CYS A 77 -7.44 15.55 6.78
CA CYS A 77 -8.49 14.62 7.21
C CYS A 77 -9.56 15.41 7.95
N HIS A 78 -10.79 15.38 7.45
CA HIS A 78 -11.95 16.01 8.07
C HIS A 78 -12.90 14.94 8.60
N ASN A 79 -13.29 15.01 9.87
CA ASN A 79 -14.24 14.09 10.46
C ASN A 79 -15.66 14.69 10.48
N PRO A 80 -16.58 14.25 9.60
CA PRO A 80 -17.95 14.76 9.57
C PRO A 80 -18.86 14.10 10.62
N TYR A 81 -18.35 13.17 11.42
CA TYR A 81 -19.12 12.36 12.35
C TYR A 81 -18.97 12.83 13.81
N VAL A 82 -19.83 12.28 14.67
CA VAL A 82 -19.89 12.61 16.11
C VAL A 82 -18.89 11.84 16.98
N GLY A 83 -18.35 10.74 16.47
CA GLY A 83 -17.27 10.01 17.14
C GLY A 83 -15.92 10.61 16.77
N THR A 84 -14.90 10.34 17.57
CA THR A 84 -13.50 10.64 17.20
C THR A 84 -12.97 9.51 16.32
N ASP A 85 -12.17 9.87 15.32
CA ASP A 85 -11.40 8.93 14.50
C ASP A 85 -9.91 9.10 14.81
N ARG A 86 -9.11 8.06 14.61
CA ARG A 86 -7.66 8.09 14.80
C ARG A 86 -6.98 7.76 13.49
N VAL A 87 -6.21 8.71 12.97
CA VAL A 87 -5.57 8.56 11.66
C VAL A 87 -4.06 8.61 11.74
N ALA A 88 -3.39 7.75 10.98
CA ALA A 88 -1.94 7.79 10.79
C ALA A 88 -1.60 7.93 9.29
N LEU A 89 -0.59 8.76 9.01
CA LEU A 89 -0.03 8.94 7.67
C LEU A 89 1.18 8.04 7.50
N HIS A 90 1.14 7.23 6.44
CA HIS A 90 2.22 6.34 6.06
C HIS A 90 2.84 6.81 4.75
N VAL A 91 4.17 6.88 4.70
CA VAL A 91 4.93 7.29 3.52
C VAL A 91 5.99 6.24 3.21
N GLU A 92 5.85 5.58 2.07
CA GLU A 92 6.90 4.73 1.51
C GLU A 92 7.82 5.54 0.61
N CYS A 93 9.12 5.40 0.82
CA CYS A 93 10.16 6.05 0.06
C CYS A 93 10.69 5.16 -1.08
N ALA A 94 11.01 5.79 -2.21
CA ALA A 94 11.36 5.07 -3.44
C ALA A 94 12.75 4.42 -3.41
N ARG A 95 13.64 4.87 -2.52
CA ARG A 95 15.03 4.40 -2.45
C ARG A 95 15.26 3.64 -1.15
N TRP A 96 15.99 2.53 -1.22
CA TRP A 96 16.21 1.66 -0.06
C TRP A 96 16.97 2.33 1.09
N TRP A 97 17.76 3.37 0.80
CA TRP A 97 18.48 4.16 1.81
C TRP A 97 17.64 5.29 2.41
N ASP A 98 16.45 5.54 1.87
CA ASP A 98 15.50 6.53 2.33
C ASP A 98 14.40 5.77 3.08
N ILE A 99 14.43 5.84 4.41
CA ILE A 99 13.61 4.98 5.26
C ILE A 99 12.16 5.47 5.21
N ASP A 100 11.22 4.53 5.05
CA ASP A 100 9.79 4.78 5.11
C ASP A 100 9.40 5.47 6.43
N SER A 101 8.44 6.38 6.37
CA SER A 101 8.06 7.20 7.52
C SER A 101 6.58 7.05 7.82
N ASP A 102 6.30 6.63 9.04
CA ASP A 102 4.95 6.59 9.61
C ASP A 102 4.79 7.70 10.65
N SER A 103 3.65 8.40 10.63
CA SER A 103 3.30 9.31 11.70
C SER A 103 2.75 8.54 12.90
N ALA A 104 2.87 9.12 14.09
CA ALA A 104 2.03 8.68 15.20
C ALA A 104 0.54 8.88 14.82
N PRO A 105 -0.37 8.05 15.35
CA PRO A 105 -1.81 8.27 15.21
C PRO A 105 -2.21 9.63 15.79
N VAL A 106 -3.12 10.32 15.09
CA VAL A 106 -3.66 11.62 15.46
C VAL A 106 -5.17 11.53 15.55
N GLU A 107 -5.72 12.00 16.67
CA GLU A 107 -7.17 12.10 16.87
C GLU A 107 -7.77 13.19 15.96
N VAL A 108 -8.81 12.83 15.22
CA VAL A 108 -9.66 13.72 14.43
C VAL A 108 -11.02 13.78 15.11
N GLY A 109 -11.21 14.77 15.98
CA GLY A 109 -12.46 14.94 16.73
C GLY A 109 -13.66 15.35 15.86
N PRO A 110 -14.87 15.42 16.44
CA PRO A 110 -16.10 15.72 15.70
C PRO A 110 -16.07 17.07 14.99
N ALA A 111 -16.46 17.09 13.71
CA ALA A 111 -16.46 18.28 12.86
C ALA A 111 -15.10 19.01 12.80
N THR A 112 -13.99 18.31 13.04
CA THR A 112 -12.64 18.89 13.00
C THR A 112 -11.88 18.48 11.75
N THR A 113 -10.84 19.26 11.41
CA THR A 113 -9.90 18.94 10.34
C THR A 113 -8.50 18.95 10.90
N VAL A 114 -7.75 17.88 10.66
CA VAL A 114 -6.32 17.79 11.00
C VAL A 114 -5.46 17.82 9.74
N ARG A 115 -4.20 18.21 9.90
CA ARG A 115 -3.19 18.17 8.85
C ARG A 115 -2.06 17.24 9.27
N LEU A 116 -1.82 16.20 8.47
CA LEU A 116 -0.66 15.33 8.60
C LEU A 116 0.35 15.66 7.51
N THR A 117 1.63 15.52 7.82
CA THR A 117 2.72 15.78 6.87
C THR A 117 3.78 14.71 7.00
N GLY A 118 4.28 14.24 5.85
CA GLY A 118 5.38 13.29 5.78
C GLY A 118 6.32 13.66 4.64
N ARG A 119 7.52 13.09 4.63
CA ARG A 119 8.46 13.31 3.54
C ARG A 119 9.43 12.14 3.42
N CYS A 120 9.97 12.00 2.22
CA CYS A 120 11.19 11.27 1.96
C CYS A 120 12.35 12.26 1.75
N TRP A 121 13.59 11.78 1.83
CA TRP A 121 14.73 12.57 1.40
C TRP A 121 14.65 12.85 -0.10
N LYS A 122 14.49 11.83 -0.94
CA LYS A 122 14.55 11.96 -2.40
C LYS A 122 13.19 11.91 -3.09
N GLU A 123 12.53 10.75 -3.08
CA GLU A 123 11.32 10.50 -3.87
C GLU A 123 10.37 9.61 -3.06
N ILE A 124 9.08 9.95 -3.08
CA ILE A 124 8.02 9.14 -2.47
C ILE A 124 7.59 8.05 -3.47
N ARG A 125 7.43 6.81 -3.00
CA ARG A 125 6.86 5.69 -3.77
C ARG A 125 5.35 5.61 -3.58
N ALA A 126 4.88 5.64 -2.34
CA ALA A 126 3.46 5.51 -2.01
C ALA A 126 3.13 6.29 -0.73
N VAL A 127 1.87 6.68 -0.59
CA VAL A 127 1.34 7.36 0.60
C VAL A 127 -0.09 6.89 0.84
N TRP A 128 -0.42 6.57 2.09
CA TRP A 128 -1.78 6.24 2.47
C TRP A 128 -2.10 6.67 3.91
N ILE A 129 -3.39 6.64 4.23
CA ILE A 129 -3.90 6.85 5.59
C ILE A 129 -4.43 5.51 6.10
N THR A 130 -4.19 5.23 7.38
CA THR A 130 -4.92 4.21 8.13
C THR A 130 -5.85 4.88 9.14
N HIS A 131 -6.96 4.21 9.43
CA HIS A 131 -7.92 4.56 10.47
C HIS A 131 -7.81 3.49 11.56
N GLU A 132 -7.71 3.90 12.82
CA GLU A 132 -7.75 3.03 14.00
C GLU A 132 -9.14 3.17 14.67
N ASP A 133 -9.75 2.04 15.02
CA ASP A 133 -11.01 1.97 15.78
C ASP A 133 -10.83 2.22 17.29
#